data_AF-A0A2T6KZ45-F1
#
_entry.id   AF-A0A2T6KZ45-F1
#
_cell.length_a   1.000
_cell.length_b   1.000
_cell.length_c   1.000
_cell.angle_alpha   90.00
_cell.angle_beta   90.00
_cell.angle_gamma   90.00
#
_symmetry.space_group_name_H-M   'P 1'
#
loop_
_entity.id
_entity.type
_entity.pdbx_description
1 polymer ?
#
loop_
_entity_poly.entity_id
_entity_poly.type
_entity_poly.pdbx_seq_one_letter_code
_entity_poly.pdbx_strand_id
1 'polypeptide(L)'
;MLDEFRAFIESGTKEFATLDGFLGDEIVVGPDTLTYVSRWRDEAAVAAFAGPGWRTEPVTFEDEDRFLVEPLRVRHDELPGS
;
A
#
# COMPACT_ATOMS: atom_id res chain seq x y z
N MET A 1 8.14 -17.67 -1.84
CA MET A 1 8.15 -16.59 -0.84
C MET A 1 7.40 -15.37 -1.36
N LEU A 2 7.74 -14.82 -2.54
CA LEU A 2 6.98 -13.70 -3.12
C LEU A 2 5.50 -14.03 -3.40
N ASP A 3 5.17 -15.24 -3.84
CA ASP A 3 3.76 -15.63 -4.03
C ASP A 3 2.95 -15.64 -2.73
N GLU A 4 3.58 -16.06 -1.63
CA GLU A 4 2.98 -16.06 -0.30
C GLU A 4 2.83 -14.63 0.23
N PHE A 5 3.86 -13.80 0.06
CA PHE A 5 3.80 -12.39 0.42
C PHE A 5 2.71 -11.65 -0.39
N ARG A 6 2.61 -11.94 -1.69
CA ARG A 6 1.53 -11.42 -2.53
C ARG A 6 0.16 -11.81 -2.00
N ALA A 7 -0.07 -13.10 -1.72
CA ALA A 7 -1.35 -13.55 -1.19
C ALA A 7 -1.68 -12.91 0.18
N PHE A 8 -0.66 -12.66 1.00
CA PHE A 8 -0.79 -11.93 2.26
C PHE A 8 -1.27 -10.49 2.03
N ILE A 9 -0.60 -9.74 1.14
CA ILE A 9 -1.00 -8.36 0.80
C ILE A 9 -2.41 -8.33 0.18
N GLU A 10 -2.70 -9.20 -0.79
CA GLU A 10 -4.03 -9.32 -1.42
C GLU A 10 -5.12 -9.62 -0.40
N SER A 11 -4.82 -10.32 0.69
CA SER A 11 -5.78 -10.55 1.76
C SER A 11 -5.93 -9.35 2.68
N GLY A 12 -4.83 -8.67 3.01
CA GLY A 12 -4.82 -7.51 3.91
C GLY A 12 -5.52 -6.27 3.32
N THR A 13 -5.50 -6.13 1.99
CA THR A 13 -6.03 -4.93 1.31
C THR A 13 -7.48 -5.07 0.83
N LYS A 14 -8.13 -6.23 1.02
CA LYS A 14 -9.50 -6.48 0.53
C LYS A 14 -10.51 -5.42 0.97
N GLU A 15 -10.41 -4.99 2.21
CA GLU A 15 -11.36 -4.04 2.80
C GLU A 15 -11.12 -2.60 2.32
N PHE A 16 -9.98 -2.31 1.65
CA PHE A 16 -9.64 -0.95 1.23
C PHE A 16 -10.61 -0.39 0.20
N ALA A 17 -11.22 -1.25 -0.61
CA ALA A 17 -12.26 -0.88 -1.56
C ALA A 17 -13.49 -0.22 -0.92
N THR A 18 -13.67 -0.37 0.41
CA THR A 18 -14.78 0.24 1.16
C THR A 18 -14.42 1.59 1.80
N LEU A 19 -13.14 1.98 1.77
CA LEU A 19 -12.66 3.21 2.39
C LEU A 19 -13.04 4.44 1.56
N ASP A 20 -13.40 5.54 2.25
CA ASP A 20 -13.69 6.79 1.56
C ASP A 20 -12.47 7.29 0.78
N GLY A 21 -12.69 7.63 -0.49
CA GLY A 21 -11.67 8.17 -1.38
C GLY A 21 -10.70 7.14 -1.96
N PHE A 22 -10.82 5.84 -1.66
CA PHE A 22 -10.04 4.81 -2.35
C PHE A 22 -10.53 4.63 -3.79
N LEU A 23 -9.61 4.67 -4.76
CA LEU A 23 -9.92 4.58 -6.19
C LEU A 23 -9.51 3.25 -6.83
N GLY A 24 -8.70 2.46 -6.13
CA GLY A 24 -8.21 1.18 -6.61
C GLY A 24 -6.74 0.95 -6.26
N ASP A 25 -6.29 -0.28 -6.45
CA ASP A 25 -4.93 -0.70 -6.20
C ASP A 25 -4.39 -1.64 -7.29
N GLU A 26 -3.07 -1.84 -7.24
CA GLU A 26 -2.37 -2.83 -8.05
C GLU A 26 -1.15 -3.36 -7.29
N ILE A 27 -0.82 -4.62 -7.57
CA ILE A 27 0.40 -5.27 -7.08
C ILE A 27 1.31 -5.51 -8.26
N VAL A 28 2.52 -4.96 -8.19
CA VAL A 28 3.59 -5.17 -9.18
C VAL A 28 4.65 -6.07 -8.57
N VAL A 29 4.90 -7.22 -9.20
CA VAL A 29 5.90 -8.19 -8.76
C VAL A 29 7.14 -8.09 -9.64
N GLY A 30 8.28 -7.81 -9.02
CA GLY A 30 9.61 -7.86 -9.64
C GLY A 30 10.34 -9.17 -9.32
N PRO A 31 11.64 -9.30 -9.66
CA PRO A 31 12.42 -10.50 -9.39
C PRO A 31 12.51 -10.85 -7.90
N ASP A 32 12.74 -9.85 -7.05
CA ASP A 32 12.95 -10.01 -5.60
C ASP A 32 12.11 -9.03 -4.77
N THR A 33 11.20 -8.30 -5.41
CA THR A 33 10.43 -7.21 -4.77
C THR A 33 8.96 -7.31 -5.11
N LEU A 34 8.11 -6.86 -4.19
CA LEU A 34 6.69 -6.64 -4.42
C LEU A 34 6.38 -5.18 -4.09
N THR A 35 5.71 -4.48 -5.01
CA THR A 35 5.25 -3.11 -4.82
C THR A 35 3.73 -3.09 -4.82
N TYR A 36 3.13 -2.67 -3.71
CA TYR A 36 1.72 -2.35 -3.62
C TYR A 36 1.51 -0.87 -3.95
N VAL A 37 0.64 -0.56 -4.90
CA VAL A 37 0.29 0.81 -5.28
C VAL A 37 -1.20 1.00 -5.04
N SER A 38 -1.56 1.96 -4.20
CA SER A 38 -2.96 2.38 -4.01
C SER A 38 -3.17 3.79 -4.56
N ARG A 39 -4.35 4.01 -5.15
CA ARG A 39 -4.75 5.31 -5.71
C ARG A 39 -5.89 5.86 -4.87
N TRP A 40 -5.82 7.15 -4.60
CA TRP A 40 -6.74 7.85 -3.73
C TRP A 40 -7.22 9.15 -4.38
N ARG A 41 -8.42 9.58 -4.01
CA ARG A 41 -9.07 10.79 -4.53
C ARG A 41 -8.23 12.04 -4.28
N ASP A 42 -7.67 12.15 -3.09
CA ASP A 42 -6.92 13.31 -2.61
C ASP A 42 -6.04 12.94 -1.41
N GLU A 43 -5.15 13.86 -1.01
CA GLU A 43 -4.28 13.68 0.15
C GLU A 43 -5.06 13.51 1.47
N ALA A 44 -6.25 14.12 1.58
CA ALA A 44 -7.04 14.04 2.79
C ALA A 44 -7.58 12.63 3.03
N ALA A 45 -8.00 11.93 1.97
CA ALA A 45 -8.40 10.52 2.02
C ALA A 45 -7.23 9.62 2.44
N VAL A 46 -6.04 9.82 1.87
CA VAL A 46 -4.83 9.06 2.27
C VAL A 46 -4.50 9.30 3.73
N ALA A 47 -4.49 10.56 4.18
CA ALA A 47 -4.18 10.91 5.56
C ALA A 47 -5.20 10.35 6.57
N ALA A 48 -6.48 10.28 6.19
CA ALA A 48 -7.52 9.70 7.01
C ALA A 48 -7.34 8.18 7.20
N PHE A 49 -6.85 7.49 6.17
CA PHE A 49 -6.54 6.06 6.22
C PHE A 49 -5.21 5.75 6.92
N ALA A 50 -4.12 6.38 6.48
CA ALA A 50 -2.75 6.06 6.89
C ALA A 50 -2.26 6.86 8.11
N GLY A 51 -3.03 7.85 8.57
CA GLY A 51 -2.68 8.69 9.72
C GLY A 51 -1.72 9.84 9.38
N PRO A 52 -1.30 10.62 10.39
CA PRO A 52 -0.54 11.87 10.19
C PRO A 52 0.86 11.65 9.59
N GLY A 53 1.46 10.46 9.76
CA GLY A 53 2.77 10.09 9.25
C GLY A 53 2.77 9.62 7.79
N TRP A 54 1.61 9.61 7.11
CA TRP A 54 1.40 8.94 5.82
C TRP A 54 2.45 9.24 4.75
N ARG A 55 3.01 10.45 4.72
CA ARG A 55 4.01 10.86 3.72
C ARG A 55 5.34 10.12 3.82
N THR A 56 5.68 9.58 4.99
CA THR A 56 6.99 8.99 5.28
C THR A 56 6.91 7.64 5.97
N GLU A 57 5.78 7.31 6.58
CA GLU A 57 5.57 6.08 7.33
C GLU A 57 4.66 5.13 6.54
N PRO A 58 5.17 3.96 6.13
CA PRO A 58 4.34 2.97 5.46
C PRO A 58 3.30 2.40 6.43
N VAL A 59 2.10 2.13 5.93
CA VAL A 59 1.12 1.31 6.64
C VAL A 59 1.60 -0.14 6.58
N THR A 60 1.72 -0.78 7.73
CA THR A 60 2.13 -2.18 7.87
C THR A 60 0.99 -3.04 8.37
N PHE A 61 0.91 -4.29 7.92
CA PHE A 61 0.03 -5.28 8.50
C PHE A 61 0.71 -6.02 9.67
N GLU A 62 -0.11 -6.60 10.55
CA GLU A 62 0.39 -7.52 11.57
C GLU A 62 1.10 -8.71 10.91
N ASP A 63 2.26 -9.10 11.43
CA ASP A 63 3.15 -10.14 10.89
C ASP A 63 3.70 -9.91 9.48
N GLU A 64 3.62 -8.68 8.93
CA GLU A 64 4.20 -8.38 7.61
C GLU A 64 5.74 -8.47 7.60
N ASP A 65 6.37 -8.13 8.72
CA ASP A 65 7.82 -8.10 8.91
C ASP A 65 8.51 -9.45 8.62
N ARG A 66 7.80 -10.58 8.79
CA ARG A 66 8.32 -11.91 8.46
C ARG A 66 8.68 -12.10 6.98
N PHE A 67 8.12 -11.27 6.09
CA PHE A 67 8.39 -11.30 4.66
C PHE A 67 9.50 -10.34 4.22
N LEU A 68 9.94 -9.46 5.11
CA LEU A 68 10.81 -8.33 4.78
C LEU A 68 12.27 -8.61 5.16
N VAL A 69 13.17 -8.33 4.23
CA VAL A 69 14.63 -8.35 4.47
C VAL A 69 15.18 -6.96 4.86
N GLU A 70 14.40 -5.91 4.61
CA GLU A 70 14.68 -4.51 4.96
C GLU A 70 13.36 -3.81 5.32
N PRO A 71 13.38 -2.69 6.06
CA PRO A 71 12.18 -1.89 6.31
C PRO A 71 11.45 -1.46 5.03
N LEU A 72 10.13 -1.40 5.07
CA LEU A 72 9.30 -0.89 3.97
C LEU A 72 9.66 0.57 3.63
N ARG A 73 9.48 0.91 2.35
CA ARG A 73 9.66 2.26 1.83
C ARG A 73 8.35 2.71 1.22
N VAL A 74 7.92 3.93 1.56
CA VAL A 74 6.72 4.56 0.98
C VAL A 74 7.14 5.74 0.11
N ARG A 75 6.43 5.94 -1.00
CA ARG A 75 6.57 7.10 -1.88
C ARG A 75 5.20 7.49 -2.40
N HIS A 76 4.98 8.79 -2.57
CA HIS A 76 3.76 9.35 -3.13
C HIS A 76 4.10 10.12 -4.40
N ASP A 77 3.27 9.94 -5.42
CA ASP A 77 3.34 10.68 -6.68
C ASP A 77 1.97 11.34 -6.91
N GLU A 78 1.95 12.64 -7.17
CA GLU A 78 0.73 13.31 -7.64
C GLU A 78 0.48 12.95 -9.10
N LEU A 79 -0.70 12.42 -9.40
CA LEU A 79 -1.11 12.18 -10.77
C LEU A 79 -1.67 13.48 -11.36
N PRO A 80 -1.21 13.90 -12.55
CA PRO A 80 -1.81 15.04 -13.23
C PRO A 80 -3.30 14.76 -13.50
N GLY A 81 -4.16 15.75 -13.27
CA GLY A 81 -5.59 15.62 -13.51
C GLY A 81 -5.86 15.24 -14.97
N SER A 82 -6.46 14.07 -15.16
CA SER A 82 -6.93 13.56 -16.47
C SER A 82 -8.02 14.44 -17.08
#